data_AF-A0A6G0VL24-F1
#
_entry.id   AF-A0A6G0VL24-F1
#
_cell.length_a   1.000
_cell.length_b   1.000
_cell.length_c   1.000
_cell.angle_alpha   90.00
_cell.angle_beta   90.00
_cell.angle_gamma   90.00
#
_symmetry.space_group_name_H-M   'P 1'
#
loop_
_entity.id
_entity.type
_entity.pdbx_description
1 polymer ?
#
loop_
_entity_poly.entity_id
_entity_poly.type
_entity_poly.pdbx_seq_one_letter_code
_entity_poly.pdbx_strand_id
1 'polypeptide(L)'
;MTEWIKRVRDCNLPISGPLIQEKAADSGWLKKFKLGNGIVEKIISGESAAVSEVDCEHYRTNILPCLLKEYDSKDIFNADEFGLFFKCTPDRTLTFKGDTCHGGKKSKYGLKKVLAL
;
A
#
# COMPACT_ATOMS: atom_id res chain seq x y z
N MET A 1 -22.82 1.43 -11.95
CA MET A 1 -21.69 1.93 -11.12
C MET A 1 -21.05 0.80 -10.31
N THR A 2 -21.82 -0.01 -9.57
CA THR A 2 -21.31 -1.16 -8.80
C THR A 2 -20.58 -2.20 -9.65
N GLU A 3 -21.11 -2.57 -10.82
CA GLU A 3 -20.44 -3.49 -11.75
C GLU A 3 -19.11 -2.95 -12.28
N TRP A 4 -19.05 -1.64 -12.54
CA TRP A 4 -17.80 -0.98 -12.95
C TRP A 4 -16.77 -1.00 -11.83
N ILE A 5 -17.19 -0.73 -10.58
CA ILE A 5 -16.33 -0.85 -9.40
C ILE A 5 -15.80 -2.28 -9.27
N LYS A 6 -16.66 -3.30 -9.38
CA LYS A 6 -16.25 -4.72 -9.36
C LYS A 6 -15.19 -5.00 -10.43
N ARG A 7 -15.47 -4.67 -11.70
CA ARG A 7 -14.55 -4.90 -12.81
C ARG A 7 -13.18 -4.24 -12.61
N VAL A 8 -13.13 -3.00 -12.10
CA VAL A 8 -11.86 -2.30 -11.84
C VAL A 8 -11.10 -2.96 -10.67
N ARG A 9 -11.82 -3.41 -9.63
CA ARG A 9 -11.23 -4.14 -8.49
C ARG A 9 -10.76 -5.54 -8.87
N ASP A 10 -11.45 -6.24 -9.76
CA ASP A 10 -11.03 -7.54 -10.31
C ASP A 10 -9.71 -7.42 -11.09
N CYS A 11 -9.44 -6.26 -11.68
CA CYS A 11 -8.13 -5.94 -12.29
C CYS A 11 -7.07 -5.46 -11.28
N ASN A 12 -7.33 -5.52 -9.97
CA ASN A 12 -6.48 -4.99 -8.89
C ASN A 12 -6.13 -3.50 -9.02
N LEU A 13 -6.96 -2.74 -9.73
CA LEU A 13 -6.76 -1.31 -9.91
C LEU A 13 -7.44 -0.53 -8.77
N PRO A 14 -6.77 0.51 -8.25
CA PRO A 14 -7.36 1.37 -7.24
C PRO A 14 -8.36 2.37 -7.82
N ILE A 15 -9.42 2.61 -7.06
CA ILE A 15 -10.47 3.56 -7.39
C ILE A 15 -10.44 4.67 -6.35
N SER A 16 -9.98 5.86 -6.74
CA SER A 16 -9.95 7.01 -5.83
C SER A 16 -11.33 7.66 -5.69
N GLY A 17 -11.54 8.34 -4.55
CA GLY A 17 -12.72 9.18 -4.34
C GLY A 17 -12.93 10.21 -5.45
N PRO A 18 -11.90 11.00 -5.82
CA PRO A 18 -11.99 11.96 -6.94
C PRO A 18 -12.38 11.32 -8.27
N LEU A 19 -11.84 10.14 -8.61
CA LEU A 19 -12.18 9.44 -9.86
C LEU A 19 -13.67 9.06 -9.91
N ILE A 20 -14.24 8.66 -8.78
CA ILE A 20 -15.67 8.39 -8.68
C ILE A 20 -16.50 9.68 -8.65
N GLN A 21 -15.98 10.77 -8.08
CA GLN A 21 -16.64 12.08 -8.12
C GLN A 21 -16.68 12.64 -9.54
N GLU A 22 -15.65 12.47 -10.37
CA GLU A 22 -15.75 12.81 -11.81
C GLU A 22 -16.79 11.96 -12.54
N LYS A 23 -16.96 10.70 -12.10
CA LYS A 23 -17.99 9.79 -12.62
C LYS A 23 -19.39 10.06 -12.05
N ALA A 24 -19.51 10.86 -10.99
CA ALA A 24 -20.75 11.08 -10.25
C ALA A 24 -21.13 12.57 -10.27
N ALA A 25 -22.36 12.89 -10.67
CA ALA A 25 -22.78 14.29 -10.83
C ALA A 25 -22.78 15.13 -9.52
N ASP A 26 -22.81 14.50 -8.33
CA ASP A 26 -22.82 15.20 -7.03
C ASP A 26 -22.16 14.38 -5.89
N SER A 27 -21.50 15.10 -4.97
CA SER A 27 -20.89 14.63 -3.73
C SER A 27 -21.89 14.03 -2.73
N GLY A 28 -23.13 14.55 -2.67
CA GLY A 28 -24.19 14.04 -1.79
C GLY A 28 -24.67 12.65 -2.20
N TRP A 29 -24.79 12.44 -3.52
CA TRP A 29 -25.09 11.13 -4.09
C TRP A 29 -24.04 10.09 -3.72
N LEU A 30 -22.75 10.44 -3.77
CA LEU A 30 -21.68 9.49 -3.50
C LEU A 30 -21.73 8.92 -2.07
N LYS A 31 -22.01 9.75 -1.07
CA LYS A 31 -22.15 9.26 0.33
C LYS A 31 -23.29 8.25 0.46
N LYS A 32 -24.46 8.56 -0.11
CA LYS A 32 -25.62 7.66 -0.10
C LYS A 32 -25.35 6.36 -0.87
N PHE A 33 -24.70 6.47 -2.03
CA PHE A 33 -24.33 5.34 -2.87
C PHE A 33 -23.37 4.40 -2.14
N LYS A 34 -22.33 4.92 -1.48
CA LYS A 34 -21.39 4.11 -0.70
C LYS A 34 -22.11 3.35 0.41
N LEU A 35 -22.94 4.05 1.18
CA LEU A 35 -23.69 3.47 2.29
C LEU A 35 -24.65 2.38 1.81
N GLY A 36 -25.42 2.65 0.75
CA GLY A 36 -26.41 1.71 0.23
C GLY A 36 -25.82 0.44 -0.42
N ASN A 37 -24.56 0.49 -0.85
CA ASN A 37 -23.89 -0.64 -1.51
C ASN A 37 -22.78 -1.28 -0.66
N GLY A 38 -22.63 -0.89 0.61
CA GLY A 38 -21.59 -1.42 1.49
C GLY A 38 -20.16 -1.14 1.00
N ILE A 39 -19.95 -0.01 0.31
CA ILE A 39 -18.63 0.38 -0.21
C ILE A 39 -17.89 1.19 0.84
N VAL A 40 -16.66 0.78 1.13
CA VAL A 40 -15.76 1.41 2.09
C VAL A 40 -14.47 1.86 1.41
N GLU A 41 -13.81 2.85 1.98
CA GLU A 41 -12.46 3.25 1.58
C GLU A 41 -11.45 2.47 2.40
N LYS A 42 -10.52 1.78 1.74
CA LYS A 42 -9.43 1.03 2.40
C LYS A 42 -8.07 1.50 1.88
N ILE A 43 -7.07 1.45 2.76
CA ILE A 43 -5.67 1.60 2.38
C ILE A 43 -5.23 0.31 1.69
N ILE A 44 -4.49 0.47 0.59
CA ILE A 44 -4.00 -0.62 -0.21
C ILE A 44 -2.66 -1.07 0.36
N SER A 45 -2.61 -2.32 0.83
CA SER A 45 -1.39 -2.93 1.31
C SER A 45 -0.75 -3.72 0.17
N GLY A 46 0.42 -3.28 -0.30
CA GLY A 46 1.12 -3.89 -1.43
C GLY A 46 2.16 -4.95 -1.05
N GLU A 47 2.58 -5.01 0.22
CA GLU A 47 3.84 -5.70 0.58
C GLU A 47 3.69 -6.81 1.62
N SER A 48 2.49 -7.01 2.17
CA SER A 48 2.25 -7.95 3.28
C SER A 48 2.49 -9.44 2.94
N ALA A 49 2.66 -9.80 1.67
CA ALA A 49 2.81 -11.19 1.23
C ALA A 49 4.24 -11.55 0.79
N ALA A 50 5.20 -10.62 0.89
CA ALA A 50 6.53 -10.82 0.31
C ALA A 50 7.51 -11.59 1.21
N VAL A 51 7.26 -11.67 2.53
CA VAL A 51 8.22 -12.24 3.49
C VAL A 51 7.49 -13.12 4.52
N SER A 52 8.05 -14.29 4.81
CA SER A 52 7.57 -15.23 5.83
C SER A 52 7.93 -14.74 7.24
N GLU A 53 6.99 -14.83 8.18
CA GLU A 53 7.26 -14.54 9.60
C GLU A 53 8.38 -15.43 10.16
N VAL A 54 8.48 -16.68 9.69
CA VAL A 54 9.52 -17.62 10.10
C VAL A 54 10.91 -17.13 9.65
N ASP A 55 11.01 -16.62 8.42
CA ASP A 55 12.27 -16.11 7.89
C ASP A 55 12.69 -14.84 8.62
N CYS A 56 11.74 -13.96 8.94
CA CYS A 56 11.97 -12.77 9.76
C CYS A 56 12.53 -13.13 11.15
N GLU A 57 11.89 -14.08 11.85
CA GLU A 57 12.36 -14.48 13.17
C GLU A 57 13.69 -15.22 13.12
N HIS A 58 13.92 -16.07 12.12
CA HIS A 58 15.22 -16.72 11.92
C HIS A 58 16.34 -15.69 11.68
N TYR A 59 16.10 -14.68 10.83
CA TYR A 59 17.06 -13.61 10.60
C TYR A 59 17.35 -12.81 11.88
N ARG A 60 16.30 -12.42 12.61
CA ARG A 60 16.39 -11.62 13.84
C ARG A 60 17.16 -12.34 14.95
N THR A 61 17.00 -13.67 15.07
CA THR A 61 17.58 -14.46 16.16
C THR A 61 18.95 -15.04 15.84
N ASN A 62 19.20 -15.46 14.58
CA ASN A 62 20.41 -16.21 14.24
C ASN A 62 21.41 -15.41 13.40
N ILE A 63 20.93 -14.52 12.51
CA ILE A 63 21.80 -13.84 11.53
C ILE A 63 22.22 -12.47 12.05
N LEU A 64 21.24 -11.65 12.47
CA LEU A 64 21.48 -10.26 12.91
C LEU A 64 22.49 -10.16 14.07
N PRO A 65 22.41 -10.97 15.15
CA PRO A 65 23.39 -10.88 16.23
C PRO A 65 24.80 -11.28 15.83
N CYS A 66 24.97 -12.15 14.83
CA CYS A 66 26.29 -12.54 14.32
C CYS A 66 26.92 -11.38 13.55
N LEU A 67 26.15 -10.71 12.67
CA LEU A 67 26.61 -9.55 11.93
C LEU A 67 26.99 -8.38 12.85
N LEU A 68 26.17 -8.10 13.87
CA LEU A 68 26.43 -6.99 14.80
C LEU A 68 27.68 -7.20 15.67
N LYS A 69 28.15 -8.43 15.86
CA LYS A 69 29.41 -8.70 16.60
C LYS A 69 30.66 -8.31 15.83
N GLU A 70 30.57 -8.12 14.52
CA GLU A 70 31.71 -7.76 13.66
C GLU A 70 32.02 -6.25 13.70
N TYR A 71 31.12 -5.43 14.28
CA TYR A 71 31.23 -3.97 14.29
C TYR A 71 31.15 -3.43 15.73
N ASP A 72 31.90 -2.36 16.02
CA ASP A 72 31.72 -1.60 17.25
C ASP A 72 30.38 -0.86 17.23
N SER A 73 29.80 -0.61 18.40
CA SER A 73 28.54 0.14 18.53
C SER A 73 28.58 1.54 17.92
N LYS A 74 29.76 2.16 17.87
CA LYS A 74 29.99 3.49 17.26
C LYS A 74 29.95 3.48 15.72
N ASP A 75 30.12 2.30 15.12
CA ASP A 75 30.18 2.10 13.66
C ASP A 75 28.83 1.60 13.11
N ILE A 76 27.81 1.49 13.96
CA ILE A 76 26.45 1.09 13.58
C ILE A 76 25.60 2.36 13.42
N PHE A 77 25.26 2.68 12.17
CA PHE A 77 24.44 3.85 11.81
C PHE A 77 23.04 3.42 11.38
N ASN A 78 22.05 4.29 11.64
CA ASN A 78 20.72 4.09 11.10
C ASN A 78 20.67 4.67 9.68
N ALA A 79 20.19 3.87 8.72
CA ALA A 79 19.94 4.32 7.37
C ALA A 79 18.54 3.90 6.95
N ASP A 80 17.77 4.84 6.42
CA ASP A 80 16.43 4.59 5.89
C ASP A 80 16.34 5.05 4.45
N GLU A 81 15.71 4.26 3.59
CA GLU A 81 15.48 4.62 2.18
C GLU A 81 14.08 5.20 2.03
N PHE A 82 13.98 6.41 1.50
CA PHE A 82 12.70 6.99 1.09
C PHE A 82 12.63 7.13 -0.43
N GLY A 83 11.45 6.83 -0.98
CA GLY A 83 11.14 6.97 -2.39
C GLY A 83 10.17 8.12 -2.65
N LEU A 84 10.53 9.03 -3.54
CA LEU A 84 9.60 10.00 -4.10
C LEU A 84 9.08 9.45 -5.43
N PHE A 85 7.80 9.10 -5.49
CA PHE A 85 7.22 8.50 -6.67
C PHE A 85 6.30 9.47 -7.42
N PHE A 86 6.40 9.46 -8.75
CA PHE A 86 5.54 10.25 -9.65
C PHE A 86 4.63 9.31 -10.45
N LYS A 87 3.41 9.75 -10.78
CA LYS A 87 2.38 8.93 -11.46
C LYS A 87 1.98 7.67 -10.67
N CYS A 88 2.09 7.73 -9.34
CA CYS A 88 1.63 6.65 -8.49
C CYS A 88 0.12 6.51 -8.54
N THR A 89 -0.33 5.26 -8.53
CA THR A 89 -1.73 4.98 -8.26
C THR A 89 -2.05 5.33 -6.80
N PRO A 90 -3.31 5.74 -6.53
CA PRO A 90 -3.78 6.06 -5.18
C PRO A 90 -3.37 4.99 -4.15
N ASP A 91 -3.04 5.43 -2.94
CA ASP A 91 -2.80 4.57 -1.76
C ASP A 91 -4.10 4.06 -1.13
N ARG A 92 -5.23 4.70 -1.48
CA ARG A 92 -6.57 4.32 -1.04
C ARG A 92 -7.44 3.90 -2.21
N THR A 93 -8.32 2.94 -1.96
CA THR A 93 -9.32 2.49 -2.93
C THR A 93 -10.67 2.31 -2.29
N LEU A 94 -11.72 2.55 -3.07
CA LEU A 94 -13.07 2.14 -2.74
C LEU A 94 -13.25 0.65 -3.06
N THR A 95 -13.75 -0.12 -2.10
CA THR A 95 -13.94 -1.58 -2.20
C THR A 95 -15.18 -2.01 -1.42
N PHE A 96 -15.71 -3.21 -1.68
CA PHE A 96 -16.84 -3.71 -0.90
C PHE A 96 -16.40 -4.14 0.49
N LYS A 97 -17.28 -3.96 1.48
CA LYS A 97 -17.03 -4.39 2.86
C LYS A 97 -16.83 -5.91 2.88
N GLY A 98 -15.70 -6.35 3.44
CA GLY A 98 -15.29 -7.76 3.48
C GLY A 98 -14.16 -8.11 2.51
N ASP A 99 -13.98 -7.36 1.42
CA ASP A 99 -12.94 -7.66 0.44
C ASP A 99 -11.54 -7.38 0.99
N THR A 100 -10.60 -8.27 0.69
CA THR A 100 -9.18 -8.00 0.92
C THR A 100 -8.68 -6.96 -0.10
N CYS A 101 -7.88 -6.02 0.39
CA CYS A 101 -7.42 -4.90 -0.42
C CYS A 101 -5.95 -5.11 -0.82
N HIS A 102 -5.72 -6.07 -1.72
CA HIS A 102 -4.41 -6.26 -2.32
C HIS A 102 -4.15 -5.20 -3.38
N GLY A 103 -2.96 -4.60 -3.33
CA GLY A 103 -2.53 -3.64 -4.34
C GLY A 103 -1.94 -4.33 -5.56
N GLY A 104 -2.24 -3.79 -6.74
CA GLY A 104 -1.42 -4.05 -7.91
C GLY A 104 -0.02 -3.42 -7.77
N LYS A 105 0.96 -3.96 -8.50
CA LYS A 105 2.32 -3.41 -8.55
C LYS A 105 2.25 -1.95 -9.04
N LYS A 106 2.56 -1.00 -8.15
CA LYS A 106 2.59 0.42 -8.52
C LYS A 106 3.67 0.66 -9.56
N SER A 107 3.39 1.58 -10.48
CA SER A 107 4.40 2.09 -11.42
C SER A 107 5.51 2.76 -10.60
N LYS A 108 6.73 2.22 -10.63
CA LYS A 108 7.86 2.63 -9.77
C LYS A 108 8.70 3.75 -10.39
N TYR A 109 8.11 4.66 -11.15
CA TYR A 109 8.83 5.83 -11.64
C TYR A 109 8.99 6.82 -10.50
N GLY A 110 10.22 6.99 -10.03
CA GLY A 110 10.50 7.80 -8.86
C GLY A 110 11.98 7.91 -8.59
N LEU A 111 12.32 8.81 -7.67
CA LEU A 111 13.65 8.96 -7.14
C LEU A 111 13.74 8.21 -5.81
N LYS A 112 14.80 7.43 -5.65
CA LYS A 112 15.14 6.74 -4.40
C LYS A 112 16.28 7.51 -3.74
N LYS A 113 16.17 7.78 -2.44
CA LYS A 113 17.21 8.44 -1.65
C LYS A 113 17.37 7.70 -0.33
N VAL A 114 18.60 7.62 0.14
CA VAL A 114 18.93 7.08 1.45
C VAL A 114 19.20 8.26 2.39
N LEU A 115 18.56 8.22 3.55
CA LEU A 115 18.82 9.10 4.67
C LEU A 115 19.62 8.32 5.71
N ALA A 116 20.86 8.74 5.96
CA ALA A 116 21.62 8.27 7.12
C ALA A 116 21.38 9.25 8.28
N LEU A 117 21.04 8.72 9.46
CA LEU A 117 20.73 9.47 10.68
C LEU A 117 21.85 9.38 11.71
#